data_AF-A0A9P6D9S4-F1
#
_entry.id   AF-A0A9P6D9S4-F1
#
_cell.length_a   1.000
_cell.length_b   1.000
_cell.length_c   1.000
_cell.angle_alpha   90.00
_cell.angle_beta   90.00
_cell.angle_gamma   90.00
#
_symmetry.space_group_name_H-M   'P 1'
#
loop_
_entity.id
_entity.type
_entity.pdbx_description
1 polymer ?
#
loop_
_entity_poly.entity_id
_entity_poly.type
_entity_poly.pdbx_seq_one_letter_code
_entity_poly.pdbx_strand_id
1 'polypeptide(L)'
;GIPMTMSKLQEFAEGLLGHPVGENWAYRFVQCHSDIKVMMTTPLEAYHAKVLNRNNVKAYFDILEEVMREYKVHPENIYNMDEKGLVMGVAAHSAALVDQDQ
;
A
#
# COMPACT_ATOMS: atom_id res chain seq x y z
N GLY A 1 8.14 2.23 5.09
CA GLY A 1 9.19 2.44 4.08
C GLY A 1 8.62 3.12 2.86
N ILE A 2 9.45 3.64 1.98
CA ILE A 2 9.03 4.13 0.65
C ILE A 2 8.87 2.90 -0.26
N PRO A 3 7.77 2.75 -1.03
CA PRO A 3 7.59 1.59 -1.90
C PRO A 3 8.70 1.51 -2.95
N MET A 4 9.28 0.31 -3.12
CA MET A 4 10.26 0.05 -4.16
C MET A 4 9.52 -0.14 -5.48
N THR A 5 9.66 0.85 -6.37
CA THR A 5 9.08 0.83 -7.72
C THR A 5 10.14 0.40 -8.74
N MET A 6 9.71 0.01 -9.94
CA MET A 6 10.64 -0.36 -11.03
C MET A 6 11.66 0.74 -11.34
N SER A 7 11.22 1.99 -11.35
CA SER A 7 12.10 3.15 -11.59
C SER A 7 13.15 3.32 -10.49
N LYS A 8 12.78 3.09 -9.23
CA LYS A 8 13.73 3.15 -8.10
C LYS A 8 14.72 2.00 -8.10
N LEU A 9 14.28 0.80 -8.51
CA LEU A 9 15.17 -0.34 -8.69
C LEU A 9 16.22 -0.04 -9.78
N GLN A 10 15.79 0.59 -10.87
CA GLN A 10 16.69 1.01 -11.94
C GLN A 10 17.68 2.09 -11.46
N GLU A 11 17.20 3.14 -10.80
CA GLU A 11 18.04 4.21 -10.24
C GLU A 11 19.10 3.65 -9.26
N PHE A 12 18.71 2.67 -8.43
CA PHE A 12 19.63 2.01 -7.51
C PHE A 12 20.72 1.22 -8.24
N ALA A 13 20.36 0.47 -9.29
CA ALA A 13 21.31 -0.26 -10.10
C ALA A 13 22.29 0.66 -10.84
N GLU A 14 21.79 1.78 -11.38
CA GLU A 14 22.62 2.80 -12.03
C GLU A 14 23.57 3.47 -11.04
N GLY A 15 23.12 3.74 -9.81
CA GLY A 15 23.96 4.26 -8.74
C GLY A 15 25.08 3.31 -8.31
N LEU A 16 24.84 2.00 -8.33
CA LEU A 16 25.86 0.99 -8.02
C LEU A 16 26.87 0.79 -9.16
N LEU A 17 26.41 0.87 -10.42
CA LEU A 17 27.24 0.61 -11.60
C LEU A 17 27.97 1.87 -12.09
N GLY A 18 27.52 3.06 -11.70
CA GLY A 18 28.09 4.34 -12.13
C GLY A 18 27.79 4.68 -13.59
N HIS A 19 26.89 3.94 -14.24
CA HIS A 19 26.46 4.17 -15.62
C HIS A 19 24.99 3.71 -15.80
N PRO A 20 24.28 4.24 -16.81
CA PRO A 20 22.89 3.84 -17.07
C PRO A 20 22.78 2.34 -17.38
N VAL A 21 21.70 1.72 -16.91
CA VAL A 21 21.34 0.34 -17.27
C VAL A 21 20.32 0.36 -18.40
N GLY A 22 20.13 -0.78 -19.07
CA GLY A 22 19.13 -0.85 -20.14
C GLY A 22 17.71 -0.56 -19.61
N GLU A 23 16.88 0.11 -20.41
CA GLU A 23 15.50 0.49 -20.06
C GLU A 23 14.66 -0.68 -19.54
N ASN A 24 14.90 -1.89 -20.08
CA ASN A 24 14.19 -3.11 -19.68
C ASN A 24 14.90 -3.93 -18.59
N TRP A 25 16.00 -3.42 -18.02
CA TRP A 25 16.81 -4.16 -17.05
C TRP A 25 16.02 -4.49 -15.79
N ALA A 26 15.29 -3.52 -15.23
CA ALA A 26 14.49 -3.72 -14.01
C ALA A 26 13.41 -4.80 -14.21
N TYR A 27 12.74 -4.79 -15.37
CA TYR A 27 11.75 -5.81 -15.73
C TYR A 27 12.39 -7.20 -15.85
N ARG A 28 13.51 -7.31 -16.55
CA ARG A 28 14.24 -8.58 -16.71
C ARG A 28 14.80 -9.10 -15.39
N PHE A 29 15.30 -8.21 -14.54
CA PHE A 29 15.81 -8.54 -13.22
C PHE A 29 14.72 -9.21 -12.38
N VAL A 30 13.53 -8.63 -12.32
CA VAL A 30 12.40 -9.22 -11.56
C VAL A 30 11.92 -10.52 -12.21
N GLN A 31 11.93 -10.62 -13.54
CA GLN A 31 11.57 -11.86 -14.24
C GLN A 31 12.57 -13.01 -13.97
N CYS A 32 13.85 -12.69 -13.74
CA CYS A 32 14.88 -13.67 -13.41
C CYS A 32 14.88 -14.11 -11.93
N HIS A 33 14.25 -13.33 -11.05
CA HIS A 33 14.20 -13.56 -9.60
C HIS A 33 12.74 -13.83 -9.21
N SER A 34 12.31 -15.10 -9.34
CA SER A 34 10.93 -15.52 -9.08
C SER A 34 10.49 -15.34 -7.61
N ASP A 35 11.45 -15.14 -6.72
CA ASP A 35 11.29 -14.74 -5.32
C ASP A 35 10.76 -13.31 -5.16
N ILE A 36 10.90 -12.45 -6.17
CA ILE A 36 10.43 -11.06 -6.15
C ILE A 36 9.08 -10.97 -6.85
N LYS A 37 8.01 -10.64 -6.12
CA LYS A 37 6.67 -10.48 -6.69
C LYS A 37 6.38 -9.01 -6.99
N VAL A 38 5.98 -8.71 -8.23
CA VAL A 38 5.40 -7.40 -8.57
C VAL A 38 3.96 -7.37 -8.08
N MET A 39 3.66 -6.59 -7.06
CA MET A 39 2.28 -6.29 -6.68
C MET A 39 1.92 -4.88 -7.12
N MET A 40 0.87 -4.77 -7.92
CA MET A 40 0.29 -3.48 -8.26
C MET A 40 -0.41 -2.92 -7.02
N THR A 41 0.29 -2.15 -6.19
CA THR A 41 -0.32 -1.47 -5.06
C THR A 41 -1.02 -0.22 -5.56
N THR A 42 -2.33 -0.13 -5.35
CA THR A 42 -3.03 1.11 -5.66
C THR A 42 -2.51 2.25 -4.75
N PRO A 43 -2.51 3.52 -5.20
CA PRO A 43 -2.16 4.65 -4.33
C PRO A 43 -2.99 4.67 -3.03
N LEU A 44 -4.24 4.18 -3.11
CA LEU A 44 -5.14 3.99 -1.98
C LEU A 44 -4.62 2.95 -0.98
N GLU A 45 -4.20 1.77 -1.47
CA GLU A 45 -3.61 0.73 -0.61
C GLU A 45 -2.32 1.20 0.06
N ALA A 46 -1.45 1.91 -0.66
CA ALA A 46 -0.23 2.47 -0.10
C ALA A 46 -0.53 3.54 0.97
N TYR A 47 -1.59 4.32 0.78
CA TYR A 47 -2.06 5.28 1.79
C TYR A 47 -2.64 4.56 3.00
N HIS A 48 -3.50 3.56 2.80
CA HIS A 48 -4.06 2.74 3.87
C HIS A 48 -2.97 2.08 4.71
N ALA A 49 -1.96 1.47 4.08
CA ALA A 49 -0.83 0.85 4.77
C ALA A 49 -0.04 1.85 5.63
N LYS A 50 0.09 3.11 5.20
CA LYS A 50 0.74 4.17 5.99
C LYS A 50 -0.12 4.62 7.18
N VAL A 51 -1.43 4.70 6.99
CA VAL A 51 -2.37 5.21 8.00
C VAL A 51 -2.73 4.15 9.05
N LEU A 52 -2.74 2.86 8.68
CA LEU A 52 -2.99 1.71 9.55
C LEU A 52 -1.79 1.36 10.44
N ASN A 53 -1.21 2.35 11.12
CA ASN A 53 -0.20 2.10 12.15
C ASN A 53 -0.86 1.80 13.52
N ARG A 54 -0.13 1.13 14.40
CA ARG A 54 -0.64 0.68 15.71
C ARG A 54 -1.22 1.81 16.56
N ASN A 55 -0.62 3.00 16.51
CA ASN A 55 -1.07 4.14 17.30
C ASN A 55 -2.41 4.68 16.78
N ASN A 56 -2.54 4.82 15.46
CA ASN A 56 -3.77 5.29 14.82
C ASN A 56 -4.92 4.29 15.02
N VAL A 57 -4.64 2.99 14.86
CA VAL A 57 -5.63 1.94 15.08
C VAL A 57 -6.08 1.94 16.54
N LYS A 58 -5.14 2.06 17.49
CA LYS A 58 -5.47 2.14 18.92
C LYS A 58 -6.34 3.36 19.22
N ALA A 59 -5.91 4.55 18.78
CA ALA A 59 -6.66 5.78 19.02
C ALA A 59 -8.08 5.73 18.43
N TYR A 60 -8.25 5.12 17.25
CA TYR A 60 -9.57 4.90 16.66
C TYR A 60 -10.47 4.04 17.56
N PHE A 61 -9.97 2.90 18.04
CA PHE A 61 -10.76 2.00 18.90
C PHE A 61 -11.02 2.60 20.28
N ASP A 62 -10.08 3.36 20.85
CA ASP A 62 -10.28 4.07 22.13
C ASP A 62 -11.46 5.06 22.02
N ILE A 63 -11.53 5.84 20.94
CA ILE A 63 -12.64 6.78 20.66
C ILE A 63 -13.94 6.01 20.39
N LEU A 64 -13.87 4.93 19.62
CA LEU A 64 -15.05 4.12 19.30
C LEU A 64 -15.68 3.55 20.57
N GLU A 65 -14.86 3.01 21.49
CA GLU A 65 -15.34 2.46 22.77
C GLU A 65 -15.95 3.55 23.67
N GLU A 66 -15.34 4.74 23.70
CA GLU A 66 -15.88 5.88 24.43
C GLU A 66 -17.28 6.29 23.93
N VAL A 67 -17.44 6.44 22.61
CA VAL A 67 -18.71 6.80 21.97
C VAL A 67 -19.74 5.69 22.17
N MET A 68 -19.36 4.42 22.00
CA MET A 68 -20.26 3.29 22.24
C MET A 68 -20.79 3.29 23.68
N ARG A 69 -19.93 3.59 24.66
CA ARG A 69 -20.33 3.68 26.08
C ARG A 69 -21.22 4.88 26.36
N GLU A 70 -20.91 6.05 25.80
CA GLU A 70 -21.69 7.28 25.98
C GLU A 70 -23.13 7.11 25.45
N TYR A 71 -23.26 6.56 24.24
CA TYR A 71 -24.55 6.41 23.57
C TYR A 71 -25.22 5.04 23.80
N LYS A 72 -24.60 4.16 24.60
CA LYS A 72 -25.09 2.79 24.87
C LYS A 72 -25.36 2.01 23.58
N VAL A 73 -24.47 2.16 22.60
CA VAL A 73 -24.56 1.45 21.32
C VAL A 73 -24.17 0.00 21.56
N HIS A 74 -25.12 -0.90 21.38
CA HIS A 74 -24.86 -2.33 21.44
C HIS A 74 -24.07 -2.78 20.19
N PRO A 75 -23.16 -3.77 20.32
CA PRO A 75 -22.41 -4.29 19.19
C PRO A 75 -23.30 -4.79 18.03
N GLU A 76 -24.50 -5.31 18.32
CA GLU A 76 -25.47 -5.71 17.30
C GLU A 76 -26.02 -4.54 16.44
N ASN A 77 -25.86 -3.31 16.89
CA ASN A 77 -26.34 -2.09 16.20
C ASN A 77 -25.24 -1.39 15.41
N ILE A 78 -24.09 -2.03 15.21
CA ILE A 78 -23.00 -1.51 14.38
C ILE A 78 -23.26 -1.95 12.94
N TYR A 79 -23.60 -0.99 12.08
CA TYR A 79 -23.79 -1.21 10.65
C TYR A 79 -22.64 -0.55 9.87
N ASN A 80 -22.14 -1.25 8.84
CA ASN A 80 -21.19 -0.64 7.92
C ASN A 80 -21.93 0.39 7.05
N MET A 81 -21.40 1.60 6.99
CA MET A 81 -21.85 2.65 6.09
C MET A 81 -20.71 2.97 5.14
N ASP A 82 -20.53 2.16 4.09
CA ASP A 82 -19.63 2.49 3.00
C ASP A 82 -20.42 3.12 1.84
N GLU A 83 -20.04 4.33 1.45
CA GLU A 83 -20.57 4.95 0.24
C GLU A 83 -19.88 4.33 -0.98
N LYS A 84 -20.66 3.67 -1.85
CA LYS A 84 -20.17 3.27 -3.18
C LYS A 84 -20.14 4.49 -4.10
N GLY A 85 -19.06 5.27 -4.03
CA GLY A 85 -18.76 6.30 -5.02
C GLY A 85 -18.38 5.68 -6.36
N LEU A 86 -19.14 5.96 -7.42
CA LEU A 86 -18.77 5.60 -8.78
C LEU A 86 -17.66 6.57 -9.24
N VAL A 87 -16.40 6.18 -9.09
CA VAL A 87 -15.25 7.03 -9.50
C VAL A 87 -15.09 6.99 -11.02
N MET A 88 -15.69 7.95 -11.71
CA MET A 88 -15.47 8.18 -13.14
C MET A 88 -14.22 9.04 -13.34
N GLY A 89 -13.06 8.40 -13.35
CA GLY A 89 -11.79 9.01 -13.78
C GLY A 89 -10.71 9.05 -12.69
N VAL A 90 -9.54 8.52 -13.05
CA VAL A 90 -8.26 8.56 -12.33
C VAL A 90 -8.08 7.52 -11.21
N ALA A 91 -8.16 6.24 -11.55
CA ALA A 91 -7.46 5.18 -10.83
C ALA A 91 -6.11 4.92 -11.52
N ALA A 92 -5.11 5.76 -11.24
CA ALA A 92 -3.75 5.51 -11.74
C ALA A 92 -3.11 4.37 -10.91
N HIS A 93 -3.03 3.18 -11.48
CA HIS A 93 -2.34 2.04 -10.89
C HIS A 93 -0.84 2.34 -10.80
N SER A 94 -0.21 1.98 -9.68
CA SER A 94 1.24 2.10 -9.48
C SER A 94 1.81 0.72 -9.14
N ALA A 95 2.85 0.29 -9.86
CA ALA A 95 3.50 -0.99 -9.59
C ALA A 95 4.50 -0.88 -8.43
N ALA A 96 4.39 -1.74 -7.43
CA ALA A 96 5.37 -1.89 -6.36
C ALA A 96 5.94 -3.32 -6.33
N LEU A 97 7.18 -3.45 -5.88
CA LEU A 97 7.82 -4.74 -5.64
C LEU A 97 7.58 -5.15 -4.19
N VAL A 98 7.13 -6.38 -3.98
CA VAL A 98 6.83 -6.96 -2.66
C VAL A 98 7.53 -8.32 -2.58
N ASP A 99 8.08 -8.60 -1.40
CA ASP A 99 8.70 -9.89 -1.07
C ASP A 99 7.62 -10.98 -0.94
N GLN A 100 7.94 -12.22 -1.31
CA GLN A 100 6.95 -13.30 -1.38
C GLN A 100 6.34 -13.66 0.00
N ASP A 101 7.06 -13.36 1.08
CA ASP A 101 6.72 -13.76 2.45
C ASP A 101 6.10 -12.63 3.30
N GLN A 102 5.65 -11.52 2.68
CA GLN A 102 4.97 -10.38 3.33
C GLN A 102 3.45 -10.42 3.17
#